data_AF-A0A7J6UJA6-F1
#
_entry.id   AF-A0A7J6UJA6-F1
#
_cell.length_a   1.000
_cell.length_b   1.000
_cell.length_c   1.000
_cell.angle_alpha   90.00
_cell.angle_beta   90.00
_cell.angle_gamma   90.00
#
_symmetry.space_group_name_H-M   'P 1'
#
loop_
_entity.id
_entity.type
_entity.pdbx_description
1 polymer ?
#
loop_
_entity_poly.entity_id
_entity_poly.type
_entity_poly.pdbx_seq_one_letter_code
_entity_poly.pdbx_strand_id
1 'polypeptide(L)'
;MSTRSVFFAAILSVAACQRDIVSIQQRRLPFQNGTLRDVFRTRAGTLKHIQTLQIQNAVGPRSQFDEISSIIVNSDGSQLLAINDDAVWVSLILTLFFTIRLEKTFGDQFDVSEAVLYPMRDPDGESIPFEPRDGNPRGLTIDGAYPGEGRGELFVGFGSGRRLLKFPVGVRSLTSAEVDISVLLDECGFGPQVINKMRPNRLRPGYLMICDEPTTDDYRVFPGYAYHGDRPKRFTVESDDDFFPADMAGLSNGDVMILFTTTDYKMRIGFVTAKDLSLAMRRDETVVPQIILEAAESDGC
;
A
#
# COMPACT_ATOMS: atom_id res chain seq x y z
N MET A 1 2.55 10.04 28.05
CA MET A 1 1.84 10.67 26.92
C MET A 1 1.42 9.53 26.01
N SER A 2 0.17 9.50 25.56
CA SER A 2 -0.35 8.44 24.70
C SER A 2 -0.38 8.96 23.28
N THR A 3 0.48 8.42 22.41
CA THR A 3 0.27 8.49 20.97
C THR A 3 -1.03 7.79 20.62
N ARG A 4 -1.79 8.34 19.66
CA ARG A 4 -2.97 7.71 19.07
C ARG A 4 -2.68 7.52 17.60
N SER A 5 -2.53 6.27 17.17
CA SER A 5 -2.39 5.93 15.76
C SER A 5 -3.78 5.76 15.15
N VAL A 6 -4.08 6.50 14.07
CA VAL A 6 -5.37 6.43 13.36
C VAL A 6 -5.10 6.07 11.91
N PHE A 7 -5.53 4.87 11.50
CA PHE A 7 -5.37 4.39 10.13
C PHE A 7 -6.55 4.76 9.23
N PHE A 8 -6.24 5.25 8.02
CA PHE A 8 -7.23 5.57 7.01
C PHE A 8 -6.99 4.79 5.71
N ALA A 9 -7.85 3.80 5.45
CA ALA A 9 -8.13 3.36 4.10
C ALA A 9 -9.12 4.37 3.47
N ALA A 10 -8.63 5.23 2.56
CA ALA A 10 -9.35 6.43 2.13
C ALA A 10 -10.55 6.16 1.21
N ILE A 11 -11.75 5.97 1.77
CA ILE A 11 -12.99 5.83 0.99
C ILE A 11 -14.27 6.45 1.65
N LEU A 12 -14.26 7.70 2.19
CA LEU A 12 -15.35 8.68 2.59
C LEU A 12 -16.89 8.30 2.69
N SER A 13 -17.83 9.01 3.35
CA SER A 13 -17.89 10.11 4.34
C SER A 13 -19.16 9.98 5.26
N VAL A 14 -19.63 11.05 5.93
CA VAL A 14 -19.94 11.07 7.38
C VAL A 14 -21.27 11.76 7.79
N ALA A 15 -21.85 11.43 8.96
CA ALA A 15 -22.34 12.35 10.04
C ALA A 15 -23.38 11.69 10.98
N ALA A 16 -23.40 11.86 12.31
CA ALA A 16 -22.48 12.46 13.31
C ALA A 16 -22.91 11.90 14.72
N CYS A 17 -22.36 12.25 15.90
CA CYS A 17 -21.40 13.28 16.31
C CYS A 17 -20.71 12.87 17.64
N GLN A 18 -19.58 13.53 17.98
CA GLN A 18 -18.75 13.38 19.20
C GLN A 18 -18.12 11.98 19.47
N ARG A 19 -16.78 11.83 19.50
CA ARG A 19 -15.66 12.78 19.38
C ARG A 19 -14.61 12.27 18.39
N ASP A 20 -13.82 13.20 17.86
CA ASP A 20 -12.68 12.98 16.94
C ASP A 20 -13.11 12.39 15.58
N ILE A 21 -13.98 13.13 14.88
CA ILE A 21 -14.34 12.87 13.49
C ILE A 21 -13.29 13.54 12.59
N VAL A 22 -12.48 12.73 11.90
CA VAL A 22 -11.58 13.23 10.85
C VAL A 22 -12.41 13.54 9.60
N SER A 23 -12.50 14.83 9.26
CA SER A 23 -13.04 15.27 7.98
C SER A 23 -11.96 15.14 6.91
N ILE A 24 -12.13 14.18 5.99
CA ILE A 24 -11.26 14.08 4.81
C ILE A 24 -11.80 15.04 3.74
N GLN A 25 -11.03 16.07 3.39
CA GLN A 25 -11.33 16.87 2.20
C GLN A 25 -10.69 16.22 0.97
N GLN A 26 -11.51 15.59 0.13
CA GLN A 26 -11.08 15.12 -1.18
C GLN A 26 -11.07 16.25 -2.20
N ARG A 27 -9.89 16.52 -2.77
CA ARG A 27 -9.76 17.35 -3.96
C ARG A 27 -9.54 16.45 -5.17
N ARG A 28 -10.57 16.32 -6.01
CA ARG A 28 -10.38 15.82 -7.38
C ARG A 28 -9.66 16.91 -8.16
N LEU A 29 -8.37 16.72 -8.40
CA LEU A 29 -7.61 17.60 -9.28
C LEU A 29 -8.14 17.38 -10.71
N PRO A 30 -8.63 18.42 -11.41
CA PRO A 30 -9.01 18.27 -12.80
C PRO A 30 -7.77 17.95 -13.64
N PHE A 31 -7.93 17.10 -14.66
CA PHE A 31 -6.90 16.86 -15.68
C PHE A 31 -6.57 18.21 -16.36
N GLN A 32 -5.54 18.91 -15.89
CA GLN A 32 -5.16 20.20 -16.47
C GLN A 32 -4.41 20.00 -17.78
N ASN A 33 -5.06 20.38 -18.88
CA ASN A 33 -4.41 20.54 -20.19
C ASN A 33 -3.31 21.59 -20.07
N GLY A 34 -2.04 21.23 -20.31
CA GLY A 34 -0.95 22.12 -19.92
C GLY A 34 0.43 21.99 -20.57
N THR A 35 0.65 21.17 -21.62
CA THR A 35 1.70 21.38 -22.67
C THR A 35 1.83 20.18 -23.62
N LEU A 36 1.67 20.42 -24.93
CA LEU A 36 2.20 19.75 -26.15
C LEU A 36 2.55 18.22 -26.23
N ARG A 37 2.28 17.37 -25.24
CA ARG A 37 2.37 15.90 -25.31
C ARG A 37 1.00 15.19 -25.33
N ASP A 38 -0.05 15.95 -25.56
CA ASP A 38 -1.48 15.59 -25.44
C ASP A 38 -2.03 14.68 -26.58
N VAL A 39 -1.21 13.73 -27.05
CA VAL A 39 -1.55 12.79 -28.16
C VAL A 39 -1.99 11.42 -27.63
N PHE A 40 -1.76 11.12 -26.34
CA PHE A 40 -2.09 9.83 -25.73
C PHE A 40 -3.08 9.98 -24.57
N ARG A 41 -4.30 10.43 -24.89
CA ARG A 41 -5.41 10.54 -23.94
C ARG A 41 -5.99 9.16 -23.57
N THR A 42 -5.31 8.43 -22.70
CA THR A 42 -5.92 7.29 -22.00
C THR A 42 -6.86 7.84 -20.92
N ARG A 43 -8.18 7.61 -21.06
CA ARG A 43 -9.10 7.88 -19.96
C ARG A 43 -8.87 6.84 -18.86
N ALA A 44 -8.18 7.24 -17.79
CA ALA A 44 -8.45 6.62 -16.50
C ALA A 44 -9.97 6.75 -16.25
N GLY A 45 -10.63 5.65 -15.88
CA GLY A 45 -12.06 5.66 -15.64
C GLY A 45 -12.43 6.60 -14.50
N THR A 46 -13.69 7.03 -14.43
CA THR A 46 -14.16 7.81 -13.27
C THR A 46 -14.00 6.96 -12.01
N LEU A 47 -13.07 7.32 -11.12
CA LEU A 47 -12.98 6.72 -9.80
C LEU A 47 -14.26 7.03 -9.03
N LYS A 48 -15.12 6.01 -8.92
CA LYS A 48 -16.24 6.03 -7.98
C LYS A 48 -15.70 5.58 -6.63
N HIS A 49 -15.52 6.57 -5.77
CA HIS A 49 -15.43 6.38 -4.33
C HIS A 49 -16.70 5.64 -3.83
N ILE A 50 -16.54 4.61 -2.99
CA ILE A 50 -17.64 3.69 -2.59
C ILE A 50 -18.02 3.85 -1.11
N GLN A 51 -17.16 3.46 -0.15
CA GLN A 51 -17.47 3.37 1.29
C GLN A 51 -16.22 3.14 2.17
N THR A 52 -16.09 3.83 3.33
CA THR A 52 -14.90 3.78 4.20
C THR A 52 -14.87 2.55 5.09
N LEU A 53 -13.69 1.93 5.25
CA LEU A 53 -13.38 1.13 6.43
C LEU A 53 -12.50 1.95 7.38
N GLN A 54 -12.91 2.11 8.64
CA GLN A 54 -12.09 2.71 9.68
C GLN A 54 -11.83 1.67 10.77
N ILE A 55 -10.56 1.30 10.96
CA ILE A 55 -10.14 0.43 12.05
C ILE A 55 -9.84 1.34 13.25
N GLN A 56 -10.69 1.29 14.27
CA GLN A 56 -10.53 2.08 15.49
C GLN A 56 -10.08 1.20 16.65
N ASN A 57 -9.01 1.60 17.34
CA ASN A 57 -8.51 0.87 18.50
C ASN A 57 -9.34 1.15 19.76
N ALA A 58 -9.88 0.09 20.36
CA ALA A 58 -10.39 0.14 21.72
C ALA A 58 -9.21 0.32 22.70
N VAL A 59 -9.35 1.28 23.62
CA VAL A 59 -8.24 1.79 24.46
C VAL A 59 -7.50 0.69 25.22
N GLY A 60 -6.21 0.52 24.91
CA GLY A 60 -5.28 -0.39 25.58
C GLY A 60 -3.84 0.15 25.58
N PRO A 61 -2.94 -0.32 26.48
CA PRO A 61 -1.61 0.28 26.68
C PRO A 61 -0.60 0.00 25.56
N ARG A 62 -0.89 -0.97 24.68
CA ARG A 62 -0.28 -1.17 23.35
C ARG A 62 -1.38 -1.75 22.47
N SER A 63 -1.66 -1.17 21.32
CA SER A 63 -2.64 -1.72 20.39
C SER A 63 -1.95 -2.66 19.40
N GLN A 64 -2.62 -3.76 19.07
CA GLN A 64 -2.12 -4.76 18.10
C GLN A 64 -2.54 -4.42 16.65
N PHE A 65 -3.12 -3.23 16.45
CA PHE A 65 -3.47 -2.66 15.15
C PHE A 65 -2.84 -1.26 14.99
N ASP A 66 -1.87 -0.91 15.83
CA ASP A 66 -1.02 0.25 15.61
C ASP A 66 -0.02 -0.10 14.49
N GLU A 67 0.42 0.94 13.78
CA GLU A 67 1.49 0.89 12.76
C GLU A 67 1.23 -0.10 11.60
N ILE A 68 -0.02 -0.17 11.09
CA ILE A 68 -0.38 -0.92 9.86
C ILE A 68 0.33 -0.35 8.64
N SER A 69 1.20 -1.14 8.01
CA SER A 69 2.12 -0.68 6.96
C SER A 69 1.57 -0.88 5.54
N SER A 70 0.86 -1.99 5.26
CA SER A 70 0.28 -2.30 3.94
C SER A 70 -0.90 -3.29 4.05
N ILE A 71 -1.80 -3.26 3.06
CA ILE A 71 -3.09 -3.99 3.06
C ILE A 71 -3.37 -4.63 1.69
N ILE A 72 -3.79 -5.90 1.68
CA ILE A 72 -4.42 -6.56 0.52
C ILE A 72 -5.87 -6.92 0.84
N VAL A 73 -6.75 -6.79 -0.15
CA VAL A 73 -8.19 -7.08 -0.05
C VAL A 73 -8.57 -8.15 -1.08
N ASN A 74 -9.47 -9.05 -0.71
CA ASN A 74 -9.93 -10.11 -1.61
C ASN A 74 -10.89 -9.55 -2.69
N SER A 75 -11.21 -10.34 -3.71
CA SER A 75 -11.94 -9.84 -4.89
C SER A 75 -13.40 -9.40 -4.63
N ASP A 76 -14.01 -9.85 -3.54
CA ASP A 76 -15.38 -9.47 -3.15
C ASP A 76 -15.44 -8.40 -2.04
N GLY A 77 -14.29 -8.02 -1.47
CA GLY A 77 -14.19 -7.02 -0.41
C GLY A 77 -14.57 -7.52 0.99
N SER A 78 -14.96 -8.78 1.16
CA SER A 78 -15.35 -9.33 2.47
C SER A 78 -14.19 -9.69 3.38
N GLN A 79 -12.94 -9.73 2.87
CA GLN A 79 -11.78 -10.06 3.68
C GLN A 79 -10.56 -9.23 3.29
N LEU A 80 -9.82 -8.77 4.29
CA LEU A 80 -8.53 -8.13 4.13
C LEU A 80 -7.45 -8.83 4.95
N LEU A 81 -6.22 -8.74 4.46
CA LEU A 81 -5.02 -9.06 5.20
C LEU A 81 -4.13 -7.81 5.21
N ALA A 82 -3.69 -7.40 6.38
CA ALA A 82 -2.72 -6.35 6.56
C ALA A 82 -1.50 -6.86 7.32
N ILE A 83 -0.47 -6.02 7.34
CA ILE A 83 0.75 -6.18 8.14
C ILE A 83 0.96 -4.93 8.98
N ASN A 84 1.67 -5.04 10.10
CA ASN A 84 2.14 -3.89 10.87
C ASN A 84 3.65 -3.93 11.11
N ASP A 85 4.21 -2.81 11.55
CA ASP A 85 5.64 -2.60 11.83
C ASP A 85 6.24 -3.55 12.91
N ASP A 86 5.41 -4.38 13.55
CA ASP A 86 5.79 -5.37 14.56
C ASP A 86 6.05 -6.78 13.96
N ALA A 87 5.98 -6.92 12.63
CA ALA A 87 5.93 -8.20 11.92
C ALA A 87 4.74 -9.09 12.33
N VAL A 88 3.55 -8.49 12.51
CA VAL A 88 2.30 -9.22 12.76
C VAL A 88 1.38 -9.17 11.53
N TRP A 89 0.82 -10.33 11.18
CA TRP A 89 -0.29 -10.47 10.24
C TRP A 89 -1.61 -10.08 10.89
N VAL A 90 -2.39 -9.23 10.23
CA VAL A 90 -3.71 -8.78 10.66
C VAL A 90 -4.77 -9.21 9.65
N SER A 91 -5.46 -10.31 9.90
CA SER A 91 -6.54 -10.80 9.03
C SER A 91 -7.90 -10.36 9.57
N LEU A 92 -8.67 -9.60 8.81
CA LEU A 92 -10.03 -9.19 9.18
C LEU A 92 -11.07 -9.77 8.22
N ILE A 93 -12.16 -10.30 8.78
CA ILE A 93 -13.38 -10.62 8.03
C ILE A 93 -14.37 -9.47 8.23
N LEU A 94 -14.83 -8.91 7.12
CA LEU A 94 -15.76 -7.78 7.07
C LEU A 94 -17.18 -8.27 6.80
N THR A 95 -18.12 -7.89 7.67
CA THR A 95 -19.56 -8.10 7.46
C THR A 95 -20.23 -6.79 7.09
N LEU A 96 -20.89 -6.76 5.93
CA LEU A 96 -21.69 -5.64 5.48
C LEU A 96 -23.02 -5.59 6.23
N PHE A 97 -23.27 -4.54 6.99
CA PHE A 97 -24.56 -4.28 7.65
C PHE A 97 -25.25 -3.06 7.04
N PHE A 98 -26.49 -3.26 6.58
CA PHE A 98 -27.37 -2.20 6.11
C PHE A 98 -28.14 -1.59 7.29
N THR A 99 -27.71 -0.44 7.79
CA THR A 99 -28.45 0.31 8.81
C THR A 99 -29.57 1.12 8.15
N ILE A 100 -30.74 0.48 7.95
CA ILE A 100 -31.96 1.19 7.55
C ILE A 100 -32.50 2.00 8.74
N ARG A 101 -31.99 3.22 8.91
CA ARG A 101 -32.72 4.24 9.69
C ARG A 101 -33.74 4.91 8.80
N LEU A 102 -35.00 4.81 9.21
CA LEU A 102 -36.11 5.58 8.63
C LEU A 102 -35.70 7.06 8.57
N GLU A 103 -35.97 7.70 7.42
CA GLU A 103 -35.65 9.09 7.04
C GLU A 103 -34.25 9.41 6.50
N LYS A 104 -33.19 8.63 6.74
CA LYS A 104 -31.90 8.79 6.01
C LYS A 104 -31.21 7.46 5.78
N THR A 105 -31.11 7.06 4.52
CA THR A 105 -30.21 5.99 4.07
C THR A 105 -28.76 6.47 4.24
N PHE A 106 -28.19 6.22 5.41
CA PHE A 106 -26.74 6.24 5.55
C PHE A 106 -26.16 5.05 4.78
N GLY A 107 -25.00 5.27 4.17
CA GLY A 107 -24.34 4.24 3.37
C GLY A 107 -24.03 2.99 4.20
N ASP A 108 -23.78 1.91 3.48
CA ASP A 108 -23.44 0.62 4.06
C ASP A 108 -22.31 0.77 5.10
N GLN A 109 -22.33 -0.03 6.16
CA GLN A 109 -21.24 -0.05 7.15
C GLN A 109 -20.63 -1.45 7.17
N PHE A 110 -19.30 -1.53 7.07
CA PHE A 110 -18.58 -2.75 7.38
C PHE A 110 -18.35 -2.81 8.89
N ASP A 111 -18.74 -3.92 9.49
CA ASP A 111 -18.31 -4.34 10.82
C ASP A 111 -17.22 -5.42 10.68
N VAL A 112 -16.42 -5.62 11.71
CA VAL A 112 -15.38 -6.66 11.74
C VAL A 112 -15.93 -7.86 12.52
N SER A 113 -16.40 -8.88 11.80
CA SER A 113 -16.96 -10.08 12.43
C SER A 113 -15.89 -10.96 13.08
N GLU A 114 -14.67 -10.92 12.55
CA GLU A 114 -13.52 -11.65 13.08
C GLU A 114 -12.23 -10.89 12.79
N ALA A 115 -11.34 -10.80 13.78
CA ALA A 115 -10.00 -10.26 13.65
C ALA A 115 -9.01 -11.30 14.19
N VAL A 116 -8.03 -11.71 13.38
CA VAL A 116 -7.05 -12.72 13.76
C VAL A 116 -5.63 -12.20 13.53
N LEU A 117 -4.80 -12.36 14.56
CA LEU A 117 -3.42 -11.90 14.61
C LEU A 117 -2.46 -13.09 14.62
N TYR A 118 -1.44 -13.05 13.78
CA TYR A 118 -0.38 -14.07 13.74
C TYR A 118 1.00 -13.44 13.64
N PRO A 119 2.00 -13.83 14.44
CA PRO A 119 3.38 -13.38 14.21
C PRO A 119 3.90 -13.94 12.88
N MET A 120 4.67 -13.13 12.15
CA MET A 120 5.46 -13.62 11.03
C MET A 120 6.58 -14.53 11.53
N ARG A 121 6.92 -15.54 10.71
CA ARG A 121 8.05 -16.44 10.97
C ARG A 121 9.16 -16.23 9.97
N ASP A 122 10.40 -16.26 10.45
CA ASP A 122 11.61 -16.16 9.64
C ASP A 122 11.91 -17.50 8.90
N PRO A 123 13.03 -17.62 8.16
CA PRO A 123 13.40 -18.85 7.49
C PRO A 123 13.72 -20.04 8.41
N ASP A 124 14.16 -19.78 9.64
CA ASP A 124 14.42 -20.80 10.66
C ASP A 124 13.12 -21.25 11.37
N GLY A 125 12.04 -20.48 11.22
CA GLY A 125 10.71 -20.75 11.75
C GLY A 125 10.43 -20.06 13.07
N GLU A 126 11.35 -19.25 13.56
CA GLU A 126 11.18 -18.43 14.76
C GLU A 126 10.34 -17.19 14.46
N SER A 127 9.71 -16.62 15.49
CA SER A 127 8.95 -15.37 15.30
C SER A 127 9.92 -14.23 15.00
N ILE A 128 9.67 -13.48 13.93
CA ILE A 128 10.48 -12.29 13.62
C ILE A 128 10.37 -11.33 14.82
N PRO A 129 11.49 -10.88 15.41
CA PRO A 129 11.45 -10.01 16.57
C PRO A 129 10.94 -8.62 16.17
N PHE A 130 10.15 -8.00 17.05
CA PHE A 130 9.71 -6.59 17.01
C PHE A 130 10.88 -5.57 16.87
N GLU A 131 12.14 -6.00 17.06
CA GLU A 131 13.27 -5.09 17.12
C GLU A 131 13.49 -4.34 15.80
N PRO A 132 13.84 -3.03 15.84
CA PRO A 132 13.84 -2.18 14.64
C PRO A 132 14.77 -2.63 13.51
N ARG A 133 15.69 -3.57 13.76
CA ARG A 133 16.63 -4.06 12.75
C ARG A 133 16.05 -5.10 11.81
N ASP A 134 15.20 -5.99 12.33
CA ASP A 134 14.70 -7.16 11.61
C ASP A 134 13.18 -7.16 11.45
N GLY A 135 12.48 -6.39 12.30
CA GLY A 135 11.05 -6.50 12.58
C GLY A 135 10.10 -5.58 11.82
N ASN A 136 10.59 -4.66 10.98
CA ASN A 136 9.77 -3.61 10.36
C ASN A 136 9.38 -3.95 8.90
N PRO A 137 8.29 -4.71 8.66
CA PRO A 137 7.75 -4.88 7.32
C PRO A 137 7.04 -3.60 6.88
N ARG A 138 7.05 -3.36 5.56
CA ARG A 138 6.51 -2.13 4.96
C ARG A 138 5.55 -2.44 3.83
N GLY A 139 5.96 -3.28 2.88
CA GLY A 139 5.16 -3.62 1.71
C GLY A 139 4.65 -5.05 1.76
N LEU A 140 3.37 -5.26 1.45
CA LEU A 140 2.73 -6.57 1.31
C LEU A 140 2.25 -6.79 -0.13
N THR A 141 2.59 -7.94 -0.72
CA THR A 141 1.95 -8.38 -1.97
C THR A 141 1.73 -9.89 -2.03
N ILE A 142 1.04 -10.37 -3.06
CA ILE A 142 0.62 -11.78 -3.22
C ILE A 142 0.83 -12.30 -4.64
N ASP A 143 1.11 -13.59 -4.78
CA ASP A 143 0.98 -14.29 -6.06
C ASP A 143 -0.49 -14.44 -6.48
N GLY A 144 -0.95 -13.54 -7.33
CA GLY A 144 -2.24 -13.63 -8.01
C GLY A 144 -3.32 -12.79 -7.33
N ALA A 145 -4.53 -13.33 -7.26
CA ALA A 145 -5.62 -12.72 -6.50
C ALA A 145 -5.60 -13.25 -5.07
N TYR A 146 -5.77 -12.39 -4.06
CA TYR A 146 -5.89 -12.82 -2.67
C TYR A 146 -7.16 -13.66 -2.49
N PRO A 147 -7.06 -14.96 -2.15
CA PRO A 147 -8.22 -15.85 -2.02
C PRO A 147 -8.97 -15.67 -0.69
N GLY A 148 -8.43 -14.88 0.25
CA GLY A 148 -8.94 -14.77 1.60
C GLY A 148 -8.20 -15.65 2.62
N GLU A 149 -8.65 -15.58 3.88
CA GLU A 149 -8.20 -16.36 5.04
C GLU A 149 -6.68 -16.38 5.29
N GLY A 150 -5.97 -15.33 4.87
CA GLY A 150 -4.51 -15.25 4.93
C GLY A 150 -3.78 -16.28 4.07
N ARG A 151 -4.45 -16.90 3.08
CA ARG A 151 -3.88 -17.92 2.19
C ARG A 151 -3.26 -17.31 0.93
N GLY A 152 -2.43 -18.10 0.25
CA GLY A 152 -1.72 -17.73 -0.98
C GLY A 152 -0.23 -17.50 -0.73
N GLU A 153 0.55 -17.36 -1.80
CA GLU A 153 1.99 -17.10 -1.69
C GLU A 153 2.21 -15.60 -1.47
N LEU A 154 2.48 -15.20 -0.23
CA LEU A 154 2.66 -13.79 0.16
C LEU A 154 4.13 -13.37 0.11
N PHE A 155 4.37 -12.09 -0.12
CA PHE A 155 5.68 -11.46 -0.14
C PHE A 155 5.66 -10.21 0.74
N VAL A 156 6.65 -10.07 1.62
CA VAL A 156 6.76 -8.96 2.56
C VAL A 156 8.14 -8.31 2.44
N GLY A 157 8.16 -7.02 2.15
CA GLY A 157 9.37 -6.19 2.17
C GLY A 157 9.62 -5.68 3.57
N PHE A 158 10.85 -5.84 4.06
CA PHE A 158 11.31 -5.32 5.35
C PHE A 158 12.27 -4.18 5.10
N GLY A 159 11.95 -3.00 5.64
CA GLY A 159 12.70 -1.79 5.36
C GLY A 159 14.11 -1.85 5.99
N SER A 160 14.14 -1.77 7.32
CA SER A 160 15.39 -1.85 8.10
C SER A 160 16.14 -3.17 7.94
N GLY A 161 15.40 -4.28 7.79
CA GLY A 161 15.96 -5.61 7.54
C GLY A 161 16.52 -5.78 6.13
N ARG A 162 16.28 -4.81 5.22
CA ARG A 162 16.76 -4.78 3.82
C ARG A 162 16.56 -6.11 3.08
N ARG A 163 15.39 -6.73 3.28
CA ARG A 163 15.10 -8.09 2.81
C ARG A 163 13.68 -8.21 2.28
N LEU A 164 13.47 -9.19 1.42
CA LEU A 164 12.15 -9.59 0.93
C LEU A 164 11.90 -11.03 1.33
N LEU A 165 10.90 -11.27 2.18
CA LEU A 165 10.53 -12.62 2.61
C LEU A 165 9.31 -13.12 1.85
N LYS A 166 9.35 -14.39 1.45
CA LYS A 166 8.28 -15.15 0.82
C LYS A 166 7.65 -16.11 1.83
N PHE A 167 6.32 -16.10 1.92
CA PHE A 167 5.53 -16.98 2.78
C PHE A 167 4.69 -17.91 1.89
N PRO A 168 5.16 -19.15 1.61
CA PRO A 168 4.64 -19.99 0.52
C PRO A 168 3.20 -20.48 0.71
N VAL A 169 2.67 -20.47 1.94
CA VAL A 169 1.27 -20.82 2.24
C VAL A 169 0.55 -19.68 2.98
N GLY A 170 1.10 -18.47 2.93
CA GLY A 170 0.55 -17.26 3.54
C GLY A 170 0.80 -17.18 5.04
N VAL A 171 -0.15 -16.64 5.80
CA VAL A 171 -0.01 -16.37 7.24
C VAL A 171 0.23 -17.64 8.09
N ARG A 172 -0.07 -18.82 7.54
CA ARG A 172 0.13 -20.13 8.18
C ARG A 172 1.48 -20.78 7.82
N SER A 173 2.37 -20.07 7.16
CA SER A 173 3.70 -20.59 6.80
C SER A 173 4.52 -20.83 8.07
N LEU A 174 5.01 -22.06 8.26
CA LEU A 174 5.82 -22.42 9.43
C LEU A 174 7.22 -21.82 9.36
N THR A 175 7.72 -21.55 8.15
CA THR A 175 8.94 -20.81 7.84
C THR A 175 8.66 -19.89 6.65
N SER A 176 9.44 -18.82 6.51
CA SER A 176 9.52 -18.05 5.26
C SER A 176 10.73 -18.49 4.42
N ALA A 177 10.91 -17.87 3.26
CA ALA A 177 12.11 -18.00 2.43
C ALA A 177 12.57 -16.62 1.99
N GLU A 178 13.87 -16.34 2.08
CA GLU A 178 14.43 -15.08 1.60
C GLU A 178 14.47 -15.05 0.07
N VAL A 179 14.07 -13.92 -0.52
CA VAL A 179 14.18 -13.65 -1.95
C VAL A 179 15.45 -12.83 -2.17
N ASP A 180 16.37 -13.35 -2.97
CA ASP A 180 17.63 -12.67 -3.29
C ASP A 180 17.38 -11.37 -4.08
N ILE A 181 17.34 -10.26 -3.33
CA ILE A 181 17.26 -8.90 -3.83
C ILE A 181 18.60 -8.16 -3.70
N SER A 182 19.72 -8.87 -3.49
CA SER A 182 21.05 -8.28 -3.20
C SER A 182 21.45 -7.18 -4.21
N VAL A 183 21.21 -7.41 -5.50
CA VAL A 183 21.44 -6.46 -6.61
C VAL A 183 20.68 -5.13 -6.47
N LEU A 184 19.62 -5.08 -5.66
CA LEU A 184 18.82 -3.88 -5.39
C LEU A 184 19.27 -3.13 -4.13
N LEU A 185 19.91 -3.84 -3.20
CA LEU A 185 20.15 -3.29 -1.87
C LEU A 185 21.18 -2.17 -1.88
N ASP A 186 22.15 -2.18 -2.79
CA ASP A 186 23.18 -1.14 -2.90
C ASP A 186 22.58 0.26 -3.19
N GLU A 187 21.38 0.32 -3.76
CA GLU A 187 20.67 1.56 -4.12
C GLU A 187 19.43 1.85 -3.23
N CYS A 188 19.08 0.94 -2.32
CA CYS A 188 17.96 1.08 -1.37
C CYS A 188 18.47 0.97 0.07
N GLY A 189 18.80 2.10 0.70
CA GLY A 189 19.42 2.15 2.03
C GLY A 189 18.55 1.54 3.14
N PHE A 190 17.22 1.76 3.08
CA PHE A 190 16.21 1.07 3.88
C PHE A 190 15.36 0.06 3.08
N GLY A 191 15.93 -0.64 2.10
CA GLY A 191 15.28 -1.79 1.45
C GLY A 191 13.98 -1.48 0.68
N PRO A 192 13.22 -2.51 0.28
CA PRO A 192 11.99 -2.32 -0.48
C PRO A 192 10.80 -2.04 0.45
N GLN A 193 10.33 -0.79 0.47
CA GLN A 193 9.20 -0.41 1.31
C GLN A 193 7.84 -0.57 0.62
N VAL A 194 7.76 -0.27 -0.67
CA VAL A 194 6.54 -0.46 -1.46
C VAL A 194 6.74 -1.62 -2.42
N ILE A 195 5.86 -2.61 -2.41
CA ILE A 195 5.97 -3.80 -3.26
C ILE A 195 4.64 -4.11 -3.93
N ASN A 196 4.64 -4.30 -5.25
CA ASN A 196 3.50 -4.85 -5.98
C ASN A 196 3.92 -5.94 -6.96
N LYS A 197 3.17 -7.03 -7.04
CA LYS A 197 3.42 -8.05 -8.05
C LYS A 197 3.04 -7.58 -9.46
N MET A 198 4.02 -7.60 -10.38
CA MET A 198 3.75 -7.42 -11.80
C MET A 198 2.88 -8.55 -12.32
N ARG A 199 1.69 -8.20 -12.83
CA ARG A 199 0.86 -9.15 -13.58
C ARG A 199 1.60 -9.54 -14.86
N PRO A 200 1.88 -10.84 -15.09
CA PRO A 200 2.78 -11.27 -16.15
C PRO A 200 2.15 -11.10 -17.53
N ASN A 201 2.57 -10.07 -18.27
CA ASN A 201 2.28 -9.98 -19.69
C ASN A 201 3.28 -10.87 -20.46
N ARG A 202 3.02 -12.19 -20.43
CA ARG A 202 3.76 -13.30 -21.06
C ARG A 202 5.19 -13.58 -20.58
N LEU A 203 5.83 -12.68 -19.85
CA LEU A 203 7.08 -12.94 -19.13
C LEU A 203 6.75 -13.34 -17.68
N ARG A 204 7.50 -14.29 -17.10
CA ARG A 204 7.37 -14.86 -15.74
C ARG A 204 7.02 -13.82 -14.65
N PRO A 205 6.38 -14.20 -13.53
CA PRO A 205 6.10 -13.27 -12.43
C PRO A 205 7.35 -12.48 -12.00
N GLY A 206 7.16 -11.17 -11.84
CA GLY A 206 8.15 -10.24 -11.29
C GLY A 206 7.49 -9.28 -10.31
N TYR A 207 8.29 -8.43 -9.67
CA TYR A 207 7.82 -7.49 -8.65
C TYR A 207 8.22 -6.07 -9.04
N LEU A 208 7.31 -5.12 -8.92
CA LEU A 208 7.66 -3.71 -8.80
C LEU A 208 7.98 -3.45 -7.32
N MET A 209 9.11 -2.82 -7.07
CA MET A 209 9.49 -2.31 -5.77
C MET A 209 9.80 -0.83 -5.88
N ILE A 210 9.50 -0.05 -4.85
CA ILE A 210 9.93 1.34 -4.68
C ILE A 210 10.51 1.45 -3.26
N CYS A 211 11.64 2.13 -3.14
CA CYS A 211 12.31 2.37 -1.86
C CYS A 211 11.97 3.80 -1.38
N ASP A 212 11.91 4.01 -0.07
CA ASP A 212 11.35 5.22 0.56
C ASP A 212 12.34 6.38 0.70
N GLU A 213 13.63 6.12 0.49
CA GLU A 213 14.65 7.18 0.49
C GLU A 213 14.75 7.86 -0.88
N PRO A 214 14.66 9.20 -0.95
CA PRO A 214 14.92 9.92 -2.19
C PRO A 214 16.42 9.89 -2.51
N THR A 215 16.78 9.79 -3.79
CA THR A 215 18.18 9.75 -4.23
C THR A 215 18.90 11.11 -4.15
N THR A 216 18.17 12.19 -3.89
CA THR A 216 18.64 13.59 -3.92
C THR A 216 17.79 14.47 -3.00
N ASP A 217 18.40 15.48 -2.37
CA ASP A 217 17.69 16.39 -1.45
C ASP A 217 16.72 17.36 -2.17
N ASP A 218 17.07 17.82 -3.39
CA ASP A 218 16.32 18.87 -4.10
C ASP A 218 15.06 18.35 -4.85
N TYR A 219 14.98 17.05 -5.12
CA TYR A 219 13.84 16.41 -5.77
C TYR A 219 13.62 15.03 -5.16
N ARG A 220 12.38 14.75 -4.76
CA ARG A 220 11.99 13.46 -4.17
C ARG A 220 11.84 12.38 -5.23
N VAL A 221 13.00 11.95 -5.73
CA VAL A 221 13.14 10.90 -6.75
C VAL A 221 13.45 9.59 -6.04
N PHE A 222 12.46 8.71 -5.97
CA PHE A 222 12.54 7.43 -5.28
C PHE A 222 13.03 6.34 -6.24
N PRO A 223 14.02 5.51 -5.86
CA PRO A 223 14.49 4.43 -6.72
C PRO A 223 13.46 3.30 -6.77
N GLY A 224 13.17 2.82 -7.99
CA GLY A 224 12.18 1.79 -8.26
C GLY A 224 12.74 0.68 -9.17
N TYR A 225 12.26 -0.55 -8.96
CA TYR A 225 12.78 -1.73 -9.66
C TYR A 225 11.67 -2.67 -10.08
N ALA A 226 11.64 -3.01 -11.37
CA ALA A 226 10.97 -4.21 -11.86
C ALA A 226 11.95 -5.39 -11.77
N TYR A 227 11.85 -6.16 -10.70
CA TYR A 227 12.65 -7.35 -10.47
C TYR A 227 12.09 -8.56 -11.20
N HIS A 228 12.95 -9.23 -11.97
CA HIS A 228 12.62 -10.46 -12.69
C HIS A 228 13.87 -11.36 -12.78
N GLY A 229 14.14 -12.11 -11.71
CA GLY A 229 15.33 -12.95 -11.62
C GLY A 229 16.63 -12.12 -11.61
N ASP A 230 17.63 -12.55 -12.38
CA ASP A 230 19.02 -12.08 -12.31
C ASP A 230 19.25 -10.64 -12.80
N ARG A 231 18.26 -10.00 -13.42
CA ARG A 231 18.41 -8.68 -14.06
C ARG A 231 17.22 -7.76 -13.78
N PRO A 232 17.21 -7.08 -12.62
CA PRO A 232 16.21 -6.05 -12.36
C PRO A 232 16.29 -4.92 -13.40
N LYS A 233 15.15 -4.30 -13.67
CA LYS A 233 15.06 -3.07 -14.46
C LYS A 233 14.75 -1.90 -13.54
N ARG A 234 15.70 -0.97 -13.44
CA ARG A 234 15.54 0.26 -12.70
C ARG A 234 14.59 1.22 -13.42
N PHE A 235 13.87 1.98 -12.63
CA PHE A 235 13.18 3.22 -12.96
C PHE A 235 13.30 4.13 -11.72
N THR A 236 12.82 5.35 -11.78
CA THR A 236 12.61 6.16 -10.57
C THR A 236 11.21 6.76 -10.58
N VAL A 237 10.71 7.13 -9.40
CA VAL A 237 9.41 7.77 -9.22
C VAL A 237 9.64 9.15 -8.65
N GLU A 238 9.22 10.18 -9.37
CA GLU A 238 9.21 11.56 -8.86
C GLU A 238 7.97 11.78 -8.00
N SER A 239 8.14 12.40 -6.84
CA SER A 239 7.07 13.05 -6.10
C SER A 239 7.38 14.54 -5.95
N ASP A 240 6.32 15.34 -5.92
CA ASP A 240 6.34 16.72 -5.45
C ASP A 240 6.16 16.81 -3.92
N ASP A 241 6.43 18.00 -3.37
CA ASP A 241 6.26 18.39 -1.96
C ASP A 241 6.88 17.41 -0.94
N ASP A 242 6.25 17.22 0.22
CA ASP A 242 6.74 16.37 1.32
C ASP A 242 6.21 14.92 1.28
N PHE A 243 5.80 14.45 0.11
CA PHE A 243 5.20 13.12 -0.07
C PHE A 243 6.26 12.01 -0.26
N PHE A 244 5.96 10.82 0.26
CA PHE A 244 6.76 9.59 0.16
C PHE A 244 5.87 8.45 -0.36
N PRO A 245 6.38 7.52 -1.21
CA PRO A 245 5.61 6.36 -1.65
C PRO A 245 5.39 5.40 -0.48
N ALA A 246 4.12 5.03 -0.25
CA ALA A 246 3.71 4.20 0.89
C ALA A 246 3.07 2.86 0.48
N ASP A 247 2.34 2.81 -0.63
CA ASP A 247 1.80 1.54 -1.17
C ASP A 247 1.63 1.62 -2.70
N MET A 248 1.42 0.48 -3.37
CA MET A 248 1.26 0.40 -4.82
C MET A 248 0.34 -0.75 -5.26
N ALA A 249 -0.57 -0.47 -6.20
CA ALA A 249 -1.51 -1.41 -6.77
C ALA A 249 -1.39 -1.51 -8.30
N GLY A 250 -1.08 -2.71 -8.81
CA GLY A 250 -1.10 -3.02 -10.25
C GLY A 250 -2.48 -3.39 -10.77
N LEU A 251 -2.94 -2.67 -11.80
CA LEU A 251 -4.22 -2.85 -12.47
C LEU A 251 -4.19 -3.98 -13.52
N SER A 252 -5.37 -4.44 -13.95
CA SER A 252 -5.52 -5.57 -14.88
C SER A 252 -4.97 -5.32 -16.29
N ASN A 253 -4.85 -4.06 -16.69
CA ASN A 253 -4.24 -3.62 -17.96
C ASN A 253 -2.72 -3.36 -17.85
N GLY A 254 -2.14 -3.53 -16.66
CA GLY A 254 -0.72 -3.26 -16.38
C GLY A 254 -0.40 -1.82 -15.99
N ASP A 255 -1.40 -0.94 -15.90
CA ASP A 255 -1.24 0.38 -15.27
C ASP A 255 -1.01 0.21 -13.77
N VAL A 256 -0.48 1.24 -13.12
CA VAL A 256 -0.08 1.22 -11.71
C VAL A 256 -0.66 2.45 -10.99
N MET A 257 -1.20 2.22 -9.79
CA MET A 257 -1.56 3.27 -8.84
C MET A 257 -0.56 3.24 -7.69
N ILE A 258 -0.05 4.40 -7.29
CA ILE A 258 0.89 4.55 -6.17
C ILE A 258 0.23 5.44 -5.12
N LEU A 259 0.14 4.96 -3.89
CA LEU A 259 -0.23 5.77 -2.73
C LEU A 259 1.02 6.49 -2.23
N PHE A 260 0.89 7.79 -2.04
CA PHE A 260 1.89 8.61 -1.38
C PHE A 260 1.32 9.20 -0.08
N THR A 261 2.15 9.30 0.95
CA THR A 261 1.81 9.90 2.25
C THR A 261 2.83 10.95 2.68
N THR A 262 2.41 11.89 3.53
CA THR A 262 3.30 12.82 4.23
C THR A 262 3.41 12.47 5.72
N THR A 263 4.36 13.08 6.42
CA THR A 263 4.44 13.01 7.89
C THR A 263 3.29 13.71 8.61
N ASP A 264 2.54 14.58 7.92
CA ASP A 264 1.31 15.22 8.39
C ASP A 264 0.03 14.58 7.82
N TYR A 265 0.09 13.28 7.49
CA TYR A 265 -1.04 12.41 7.11
C TYR A 265 -1.85 12.86 5.89
N LYS A 266 -1.30 13.73 5.03
CA LYS A 266 -1.84 13.95 3.69
C LYS A 266 -1.59 12.72 2.83
N MET A 267 -2.50 12.45 1.92
CA MET A 267 -2.45 11.32 1.00
C MET A 267 -2.65 11.78 -0.45
N ARG A 268 -1.81 11.28 -1.36
CA ARG A 268 -1.98 11.41 -2.80
C ARG A 268 -2.08 10.04 -3.44
N ILE A 269 -2.87 9.90 -4.50
CA ILE A 269 -2.81 8.76 -5.40
C ILE A 269 -2.24 9.23 -6.73
N GLY A 270 -1.05 8.74 -7.06
CA GLY A 270 -0.46 8.86 -8.39
C GLY A 270 -0.87 7.71 -9.30
N PHE A 271 -0.96 7.98 -10.60
CA PHE A 271 -1.29 7.02 -11.64
C PHE A 271 -0.19 6.99 -12.71
N VAL A 272 0.25 5.79 -13.07
CA VAL A 272 1.29 5.53 -14.06
C VAL A 272 0.75 4.54 -15.08
N THR A 273 0.82 4.87 -16.37
CA THR A 273 0.38 3.92 -17.40
C THR A 273 1.41 2.80 -17.62
N ALA A 274 0.94 1.62 -18.01
CA ALA A 274 1.77 0.49 -18.39
C ALA A 274 2.82 0.87 -19.45
N LYS A 275 2.44 1.79 -20.36
CA LYS A 275 3.28 2.29 -21.45
C LYS A 275 4.42 3.16 -20.93
N ASP A 276 4.13 4.07 -20.00
CA ASP A 276 5.11 5.04 -19.48
C ASP A 276 6.09 4.34 -18.54
N LEU A 277 5.59 3.46 -17.65
CA LEU A 277 6.44 2.58 -16.84
C LEU A 277 7.34 1.70 -17.72
N SER A 278 6.78 1.09 -18.77
CA SER A 278 7.57 0.32 -19.75
C SER A 278 8.56 1.16 -20.55
N LEU A 279 8.37 2.48 -20.68
CA LEU A 279 9.32 3.37 -21.35
C LEU A 279 10.48 3.70 -20.40
N ALA A 280 10.15 4.10 -19.16
CA ALA A 280 11.11 4.37 -18.09
C ALA A 280 12.05 3.19 -17.84
N MET A 281 11.51 1.98 -17.61
CA MET A 281 12.30 0.75 -17.40
C MET A 281 13.21 0.34 -18.57
N ARG A 282 12.95 0.86 -19.78
CA ARG A 282 13.78 0.60 -20.97
C ARG A 282 14.89 1.62 -21.17
N ARG A 283 14.84 2.74 -20.46
CA ARG A 283 15.74 3.89 -20.63
C ARG A 283 16.46 4.30 -19.35
N ASP A 284 16.07 3.73 -18.22
CA ASP A 284 16.49 4.17 -16.88
C ASP A 284 16.09 5.63 -16.63
N GLU A 285 14.85 5.98 -17.01
CA GLU A 285 14.27 7.32 -16.89
C GLU A 285 13.30 7.42 -15.69
N THR A 286 13.12 8.65 -15.18
CA THR A 286 12.13 8.99 -14.17
C THR A 286 10.71 8.90 -14.69
N VAL A 287 9.83 8.26 -13.91
CA VAL A 287 8.37 8.34 -14.06
C VAL A 287 7.85 9.46 -13.16
N VAL A 288 7.08 10.39 -13.74
CA VAL A 288 6.28 11.36 -12.99
C VAL A 288 4.83 10.84 -12.94
N PRO A 289 4.33 10.36 -11.79
CA PRO A 289 2.94 9.89 -11.67
C PRO A 289 1.95 11.02 -11.87
N GLN A 290 0.84 10.74 -12.55
CA GLN A 290 -0.28 11.66 -12.63
C GLN A 290 -1.07 11.62 -11.33
N ILE A 291 -1.06 12.70 -10.54
CA ILE A 291 -1.89 12.79 -9.33
C ILE A 291 -3.37 12.85 -9.71
N ILE A 292 -4.13 11.82 -9.33
CA ILE A 292 -5.56 11.63 -9.64
C ILE A 292 -6.47 11.86 -8.43
N LEU A 293 -5.92 11.82 -7.22
CA LEU A 293 -6.60 12.12 -5.97
C LEU A 293 -5.62 12.76 -5.00
N GLU A 294 -6.06 13.81 -4.32
CA GLU A 294 -5.42 14.33 -3.11
C GLU A 294 -6.47 14.35 -1.99
N ALA A 295 -6.04 13.93 -0.80
CA ALA A 295 -6.83 13.92 0.42
C ALA A 295 -5.97 14.44 1.57
N ALA A 296 -6.52 15.32 2.38
CA ALA A 296 -5.91 15.77 3.63
C ALA A 296 -6.94 15.65 4.76
N GLU A 297 -6.43 15.43 5.97
CA GLU A 297 -7.18 15.78 7.18
C GLU A 297 -7.42 17.30 7.17
N SER A 298 -8.67 17.71 7.36
CA SER A 298 -9.00 19.12 7.53
C SER A 298 -9.25 19.43 9.00
N ASP A 299 -8.46 20.34 9.57
CA ASP A 299 -8.76 21.00 10.83
C ASP A 299 -10.14 21.68 10.74
N GLY A 300 -11.17 21.03 11.27
CA GLY A 300 -12.55 21.49 11.11
C GLY A 300 -13.58 20.70 11.92
N CYS A 301 -13.98 21.30 13.05
CA CYS A 301 -15.31 21.10 13.65
C CYS A 301 -16.29 22.12 13.06
#